data_AF-A0A9X4E8V8-F1
#
_entry.id   AF-A0A9X4E8V8-F1
#
_cell.length_a   1.000
_cell.length_b   1.000
_cell.length_c   1.000
_cell.angle_alpha   90.00
_cell.angle_beta   90.00
_cell.angle_gamma   90.00
#
_symmetry.space_group_name_H-M   'P 1'
#
loop_
_entity.id
_entity.type
_entity.pdbx_description
1 polymer ?
#
loop_
_entity_poly.entity_id
_entity_poly.type
_entity_poly.pdbx_seq_one_letter_code
_entity_poly.pdbx_strand_id
1 'polypeptide(L)' 'MMRIVLFKGQSQYGSLRLHIDQLATAFTALGHEAIIVDLAADDGVARLNAALARPVQFFYAR' A
#
# COMPACT_ATOMS: atom_id res chain seq x y z
N MET A 1 2.50 5.93 -16.05
CA MET A 1 2.61 6.38 -14.65
C MET A 1 1.35 5.95 -13.92
N MET A 2 1.41 4.89 -13.12
CA MET A 2 0.23 4.36 -12.42
C MET A 2 0.29 4.72 -10.93
N ARG A 3 -0.87 5.00 -10.32
CA ARG A 3 -0.99 5.19 -8.87
C ARG A 3 -1.48 3.89 -8.25
N ILE A 4 -0.63 3.30 -7.41
CA ILE A 4 -0.81 1.98 -6.80
C ILE A 4 -0.87 2.18 -5.29
N VAL A 5 -1.93 1.72 -4.64
CA VAL A 5 -2.06 1.76 -3.18
C VAL A 5 -2.00 0.34 -2.64
N LEU A 6 -1.05 0.10 -1.73
CA LEU A 6 -0.77 -1.19 -1.10
C LEU A 6 -1.08 -1.11 0.40
N PHE A 7 -1.81 -2.10 0.93
CA PHE A 7 -2.18 -2.13 2.35
C PHE A 7 -1.36 -3.15 3.13
N LYS A 8 -0.88 -2.75 4.30
CA LYS A 8 -0.30 -3.66 5.30
C LYS A 8 -1.25 -3.75 6.49
N GLY A 9 -1.69 -4.94 6.86
CA GLY A 9 -2.42 -5.18 8.11
C GLY A 9 -1.56 -5.77 9.21
N GLN A 10 -2.20 -6.19 10.31
CA GLN A 10 -1.64 -7.10 11.32
C GLN A 10 -1.36 -8.46 10.67
N SER A 11 -0.25 -8.57 9.94
CA SER A 11 0.22 -9.85 9.41
C SER A 11 0.81 -10.65 10.55
N GLN A 12 0.14 -11.74 10.93
CA GLN A 12 0.51 -12.66 12.00
C GLN A 12 1.96 -13.20 11.89
N TYR A 13 2.55 -13.14 10.68
CA TYR A 13 3.88 -13.70 10.38
C TYR A 13 4.95 -12.68 9.96
N GLY A 14 4.68 -11.36 9.93
CA GLY A 14 5.65 -10.31 9.56
C GLY A 14 6.20 -10.34 8.11
N SER A 15 6.26 -11.51 7.48
CA SER A 15 6.72 -11.76 6.11
C SER A 15 5.91 -10.96 5.08
N LEU A 16 4.60 -10.82 5.29
CA LEU A 16 3.74 -10.06 4.39
C LEU A 16 4.10 -8.56 4.36
N ARG A 17 4.58 -8.00 5.47
CA ARG A 17 5.02 -6.60 5.52
C ARG A 17 6.25 -6.39 4.64
N LEU A 18 7.22 -7.32 4.70
CA LEU A 18 8.43 -7.30 3.88
C LEU A 18 8.10 -7.41 2.38
N HIS A 19 7.15 -8.28 2.00
CA HIS A 19 6.77 -8.44 0.60
C HIS A 19 6.11 -7.17 0.04
N ILE A 20 5.30 -6.47 0.85
CA ILE A 20 4.66 -5.22 0.42
C ILE A 20 5.69 -4.10 0.26
N ASP A 21 6.71 -4.04 1.12
CA ASP A 21 7.83 -3.10 0.95
C ASP A 21 8.62 -3.35 -0.34
N GLN A 22 8.93 -4.61 -0.61
CA GLN A 22 9.63 -5.01 -1.83
C GLN A 22 8.80 -4.68 -3.08
N LEU A 23 7.50 -4.93 -3.03
CA LEU A 23 6.59 -4.64 -4.14
C LEU A 23 6.44 -3.14 -4.40
N ALA A 24 6.33 -2.32 -3.34
CA ALA A 24 6.31 -0.86 -3.47
C ALA A 24 7.62 -0.31 -4.06
N THR A 25 8.75 -0.89 -3.65
CA THR A 25 10.07 -0.54 -4.17
C THR A 25 10.17 -0.87 -5.66
N ALA A 26 9.71 -2.06 -6.06
CA ALA A 26 9.68 -2.47 -7.47
C ALA A 26 8.78 -1.56 -8.31
N PHE A 27 7.58 -1.22 -7.83
CA PHE A 27 6.69 -0.31 -8.55
C PHE A 27 7.27 1.11 -8.67
N THR A 28 7.92 1.60 -7.62
CA THR A 28 8.62 2.89 -7.68
C THR A 28 9.75 2.85 -8.70
N ALA A 29 10.53 1.77 -8.74
CA ALA A 29 11.61 1.58 -9.71
C ALA A 29 11.12 1.49 -11.17
N LEU A 30 9.90 1.00 -11.38
CA LEU A 30 9.22 0.98 -12.69
C LEU A 30 8.58 2.33 -13.08
N GLY A 31 8.74 3.37 -12.26
CA GLY A 31 8.14 4.69 -12.52
C GLY A 31 6.64 4.70 -12.24
N HIS A 32 6.20 4.04 -11.17
CA HIS A 32 4.82 4.13 -10.66
C HIS A 32 4.80 4.81 -9.29
N GLU A 33 3.71 5.51 -8.98
CA GLU A 33 3.48 6.10 -7.67
C GLU A 33 2.95 4.99 -6.75
N ALA A 34 3.82 4.40 -5.92
CA ALA A 34 3.45 3.38 -4.95
C ALA A 34 3.22 3.99 -3.56
N ILE A 35 2.05 3.78 -2.98
CA ILE A 35 1.66 4.29 -1.66
C ILE A 35 1.37 3.11 -0.75
N ILE A 36 2.08 3.03 0.38
CA ILE A 36 1.83 2.01 1.40
C ILE A 36 0.94 2.62 2.49
N VAL A 37 -0.15 1.95 2.84
CA VAL A 37 -1.02 2.31 3.96
C VAL A 37 -1.00 1.18 5.00
N ASP A 38 -0.65 1.51 6.23
CA ASP A 38 -0.71 0.56 7.35
C ASP A 38 -2.10 0.64 7.99
N LEU A 39 -2.91 -0.41 7.79
CA LEU A 39 -4.23 -0.56 8.39
C LEU A 39 -4.16 -0.99 9.87
N ALA A 40 -3.00 -1.42 10.36
CA ALA A 40 -2.78 -1.71 11.78
C ALA A 40 -2.49 -0.46 12.61
N ALA A 41 -2.25 0.69 11.96
CA ALA A 41 -2.11 1.97 12.65
C ALA A 41 -3.49 2.50 13.06
N ASP A 42 -3.55 3.23 14.18
CA ASP A 42 -4.79 3.81 14.71
C ASP A 42 -5.51 4.72 13.69
N ASP A 43 -4.77 5.31 12.75
CA ASP A 43 -5.27 6.17 11.68
C ASP A 43 -5.30 5.48 10.29
N GLY A 44 -5.14 4.15 10.23
CA GLY A 44 -4.99 3.41 8.99
C GLY A 44 -6.16 3.58 8.01
N VAL A 45 -7.39 3.59 8.53
CA VAL A 45 -8.61 3.80 7.73
C VAL A 45 -8.69 5.24 7.19
N ALA A 46 -8.27 6.23 7.98
CA ALA A 46 -8.24 7.62 7.53
C ALA A 46 -7.19 7.82 6.42
N ARG A 47 -6.01 7.19 6.55
CA ARG A 47 -4.96 7.20 5.51
C ARG A 47 -5.39 6.47 4.24
N LEU A 48 -6.12 5.35 4.37
CA LEU A 48 -6.74 4.66 3.25
C LEU A 48 -7.69 5.59 2.48
N ASN A 49 -8.62 6.24 3.19
CA ASN A 49 -9.57 7.15 2.58
C ASN A 49 -8.87 8.33 1.88
N ALA A 50 -7.83 8.89 2.48
CA ALA A 50 -7.02 9.94 1.86
C ALA A 50 -6.29 9.44 0.59
N ALA A 51 -5.79 8.21 0.60
CA ALA A 51 -5.10 7.62 -0.55
C ALA A 51 -6.07 7.33 -1.72
N LEU A 52 -7.28 6.88 -1.40
CA LEU A 52 -8.38 6.61 -2.35
C LEU A 52 -9.11 7.87 -2.85
N ALA A 53 -8.95 9.02 -2.19
CA ALA A 53 -9.53 10.29 -2.63
C ALA A 53 -8.99 10.79 -3.98
N ARG A 54 -7.92 10.17 -4.49
CA ARG A 54 -7.37 10.37 -5.83
C ARG A 54 -7.58 9.09 -6.67
N PRO A 55 -7.69 9.18 -8.00
CA PRO A 55 -7.88 8.01 -8.85
C PRO A 55 -6.76 6.98 -8.64
N VAL A 56 -7.11 5.80 -8.15
CA VAL A 56 -6.19 4.67 -7.95
C VAL A 56 -6.45 3.64 -9.04
N GLN A 57 -5.39 3.17 -9.69
CA GLN A 57 -5.50 2.25 -10.82
C GLN A 57 -5.32 0.79 -10.42
N PHE A 58 -4.73 0.54 -9.26
CA PHE A 58 -4.49 -0.81 -8.78
C PHE A 58 -4.68 -0.90 -7.26
N PHE A 59 -5.45 -1.92 -6.85
CA PHE A 59 -5.81 -2.21 -5.48
C PHE A 59 -5.37 -3.64 -5.14
N TYR A 60 -4.60 -3.80 -4.07
CA TYR A 60 -4.25 -5.12 -3.54
C TYR A 60 -4.50 -5.14 -2.03
N ALA A 61 -5.53 -5.87 -1.62
CA ALA A 61 -5.83 -6.14 -0.22
C ALA A 61 -5.92 -7.66 -0.03
N ARG A 62 -5.30 -8.17 1.03
CA ARG A 62 -5.49 -9.52 1.53
C ARG A 62 -5.56 -9.49 3.04
#